data_AF-A0AAW0WED0-F1
#
_entry.id   AF-A0AAW0WED0-F1
#
_cell.length_a   1.000
_cell.length_b   1.000
_cell.length_c   1.000
_cell.angle_alpha   90.00
_cell.angle_beta   90.00
_cell.angle_gamma   90.00
#
_symmetry.space_group_name_H-M   'P 1'
#
loop_
_entity.id
_entity.type
_entity.pdbx_description
1 polymer ?
#
loop_
_entity_poly.entity_id
_entity_poly.type
_entity_poly.pdbx_seq_one_letter_code
_entity_poly.pdbx_strand_id
1 'polypeptide(L)'
;KAMINGMFSGQLKSSQQLLHNIKGYEVAEQWIAKHNDNWADLIEIQLARNPKFDVICHGDCWNNNMLFRYNKEGDPVEVMLLDLQLNRVASPATDLNYFLYTSLHGRDRQANWQDFLTCYYDTFRGVMEAGERNMPFTLEELRQEYKDKMEYGLISAAMSVPILLGESKDAPDMMNMKEENIAELSEALQEKTQNLVENNPLFRSRFLAIFDELIEQATTRSLNCPEAAQLVRPQNNITETHVKAALTADKGSEAKLISWSIEDFTNKGDNYATIVTSVSVKYSLLGKQQSSSYVVKLLPKWSFSDDAAKFSLAVFKKESEFFKEILPVLNYELT
;
A
#
# COMPACT_ATOMS: atom_id res chain seq x y z
N LYS A 1 -18.36 -0.43 1.97
CA LYS A 1 -18.24 -0.20 3.43
C LYS A 1 -18.37 -1.50 4.19
N ALA A 2 -19.46 -2.27 4.06
CA ALA A 2 -19.68 -3.47 4.88
C ALA A 2 -18.61 -4.57 4.71
N MET A 3 -18.18 -4.88 3.48
CA MET A 3 -17.19 -5.94 3.24
C MET A 3 -15.79 -5.59 3.76
N ILE A 4 -15.31 -4.38 3.47
CA ILE A 4 -14.03 -3.86 3.96
C ILE A 4 -14.06 -3.81 5.50
N ASN A 5 -15.12 -3.25 6.09
CA ASN A 5 -15.28 -3.24 7.55
C ASN A 5 -15.34 -4.65 8.15
N GLY A 6 -15.95 -5.61 7.46
CA GLY A 6 -15.98 -7.02 7.86
C GLY A 6 -14.61 -7.71 7.84
N MET A 7 -13.83 -7.54 6.77
CA MET A 7 -12.49 -8.14 6.67
C MET A 7 -11.52 -7.54 7.70
N PHE A 8 -11.59 -6.21 7.90
CA PHE A 8 -10.70 -5.50 8.81
C PHE A 8 -11.03 -5.81 10.28
N SER A 9 -12.30 -5.82 10.65
CA SER A 9 -12.73 -6.23 12.00
C SER A 9 -12.41 -7.70 12.28
N GLY A 10 -12.49 -8.58 11.27
CA GLY A 10 -12.06 -9.99 11.39
C GLY A 10 -10.57 -10.10 11.74
N GLN A 11 -9.71 -9.32 11.09
CA GLN A 11 -8.26 -9.34 11.34
C GLN A 11 -7.84 -8.74 12.68
N LEU A 12 -8.49 -7.64 13.10
CA LEU A 12 -8.25 -7.05 14.41
C LEU A 12 -8.68 -8.00 15.54
N LYS A 13 -9.85 -8.66 15.42
CA LYS A 13 -10.27 -9.72 16.36
C LYS A 13 -9.29 -10.88 16.40
N SER A 14 -8.77 -11.29 15.24
CA SER A 14 -7.76 -12.34 15.14
C SER A 14 -6.48 -11.96 15.90
N SER A 15 -6.01 -10.72 15.71
CA SER A 15 -4.87 -10.17 16.43
C SER A 15 -5.12 -10.12 17.93
N GLN A 16 -6.30 -9.66 18.37
CA GLN A 16 -6.70 -9.62 19.77
C GLN A 16 -6.65 -11.00 20.44
N GLN A 17 -7.25 -12.01 19.81
CA GLN A 17 -7.30 -13.37 20.37
C GLN A 17 -5.91 -14.00 20.47
N LEU A 18 -5.03 -13.65 19.53
CA LEU A 18 -3.65 -14.10 19.54
C LEU A 18 -2.84 -13.46 20.69
N LEU A 19 -3.04 -12.18 20.96
CA LEU A 19 -2.44 -11.51 22.13
C LEU A 19 -2.91 -12.11 23.45
N HIS A 20 -4.20 -12.42 23.54
CA HIS A 20 -4.79 -13.09 24.70
C HIS A 20 -4.07 -14.43 25.02
N ASN A 21 -3.73 -15.20 23.98
CA ASN A 21 -3.04 -16.48 24.13
C ASN A 21 -1.57 -16.33 24.57
N ILE A 22 -0.90 -15.24 24.19
CA ILE A 22 0.52 -15.00 24.48
C ILE A 22 0.75 -14.50 25.91
N LYS A 23 -0.24 -13.83 26.51
CA LYS A 23 -0.22 -13.19 27.84
C LYS A 23 0.78 -12.01 27.93
N GLY A 24 0.52 -11.03 28.79
CA GLY A 24 1.37 -9.83 28.94
C GLY A 24 1.07 -8.70 27.95
N TYR A 25 0.01 -8.84 27.16
CA TYR A 25 -0.43 -7.87 26.15
C TYR A 25 -1.83 -7.30 26.45
N GLU A 26 -2.26 -7.32 27.71
CA GLU A 26 -3.63 -7.00 28.12
C GLU A 26 -4.04 -5.57 27.74
N VAL A 27 -3.10 -4.62 27.75
CA VAL A 27 -3.35 -3.24 27.33
C VAL A 27 -3.57 -3.15 25.81
N ALA A 28 -2.80 -3.89 25.02
CA ALA A 28 -2.99 -3.94 23.57
C ALA A 28 -4.29 -4.66 23.21
N GLU A 29 -4.61 -5.75 23.91
CA GLU A 29 -5.88 -6.45 23.79
C GLU A 29 -7.07 -5.51 24.05
N GLN A 30 -7.02 -4.74 25.15
CA GLN A 30 -8.06 -3.77 25.51
C GLN A 30 -8.17 -2.63 24.51
N TRP A 31 -7.04 -2.15 23.98
CA TRP A 31 -7.05 -1.12 22.95
C TRP A 31 -7.68 -1.65 21.66
N ILE A 32 -7.34 -2.86 21.19
CA ILE A 32 -7.98 -3.45 20.01
C ILE A 32 -9.47 -3.63 20.27
N ALA A 33 -9.86 -4.18 21.42
CA ALA A 33 -11.25 -4.37 21.79
C ALA A 33 -12.06 -3.06 21.76
N LYS A 34 -11.46 -1.98 22.29
CA LYS A 34 -12.07 -0.65 22.32
C LYS A 34 -12.24 -0.06 20.91
N HIS A 35 -11.35 -0.39 20.00
CA HIS A 35 -11.29 0.24 18.68
C HIS A 35 -11.75 -0.64 17.51
N ASN A 36 -12.10 -1.90 17.78
CA ASN A 36 -12.47 -2.87 16.75
C ASN A 36 -13.69 -2.43 15.92
N ASP A 37 -14.59 -1.67 16.52
CA ASP A 37 -15.83 -1.23 15.86
C ASP A 37 -15.71 0.19 15.26
N ASN A 38 -14.61 0.92 15.52
CA ASN A 38 -14.39 2.30 15.03
C ASN A 38 -13.02 2.49 14.34
N TRP A 39 -12.33 1.42 13.94
CA TRP A 39 -11.02 1.49 13.30
C TRP A 39 -11.02 2.37 12.04
N ALA A 40 -12.11 2.38 11.29
CA ALA A 40 -12.27 3.21 10.09
C ALA A 40 -12.22 4.69 10.45
N ASP A 41 -12.91 5.08 11.52
CA ASP A 41 -12.92 6.45 12.04
C ASP A 41 -11.51 6.85 12.52
N LEU A 42 -10.79 5.94 13.17
CA LEU A 42 -9.40 6.17 13.57
C LEU A 42 -8.51 6.42 12.36
N ILE A 43 -8.61 5.60 11.32
CA ILE A 43 -7.86 5.83 10.08
C ILE A 43 -8.22 7.19 9.49
N GLU A 44 -9.49 7.58 9.45
CA GLU A 44 -9.90 8.90 8.96
C GLU A 44 -9.33 10.06 9.80
N ILE A 45 -9.34 9.95 11.13
CA ILE A 45 -8.74 10.93 12.04
C ILE A 45 -7.24 11.04 11.81
N GLN A 46 -6.57 9.90 11.68
CA GLN A 46 -5.15 9.84 11.41
C GLN A 46 -4.81 10.37 10.00
N LEU A 47 -5.72 10.25 9.04
CA LEU A 47 -5.59 10.85 7.71
C LEU A 47 -6.10 12.29 7.63
N ALA A 48 -6.59 12.87 8.73
CA ALA A 48 -7.07 14.25 8.74
C ALA A 48 -5.97 15.21 8.29
N ARG A 49 -6.31 16.04 7.30
CA ARG A 49 -5.36 16.95 6.64
C ARG A 49 -5.03 18.14 7.51
N ASN A 50 -3.76 18.49 7.48
CA ASN A 50 -3.25 19.77 7.94
C ASN A 50 -2.51 20.40 6.76
N PRO A 51 -2.99 21.51 6.18
CA PRO A 51 -2.38 22.13 5.00
C PRO A 51 -0.89 22.41 5.08
N LYS A 52 -0.37 22.60 6.30
CA LYS A 52 1.07 22.75 6.55
C LYS A 52 1.89 21.54 6.10
N PHE A 53 1.33 20.35 6.23
CA PHE A 53 1.99 19.08 5.97
C PHE A 53 1.50 18.41 4.68
N ASP A 54 0.64 19.06 3.91
CA ASP A 54 0.06 18.45 2.71
C ASP A 54 1.14 18.18 1.66
N VAL A 55 1.38 16.88 1.41
CA VAL A 55 2.20 16.38 0.31
C VAL A 55 1.42 15.29 -0.43
N ILE A 56 1.85 14.94 -1.64
CA ILE A 56 1.33 13.75 -2.34
C ILE A 56 2.01 12.53 -1.73
N CYS A 57 1.30 11.84 -0.84
CA CYS A 57 1.70 10.57 -0.27
C CYS A 57 1.39 9.42 -1.24
N HIS A 58 2.21 8.39 -1.21
CA HIS A 58 2.01 7.12 -1.88
C HIS A 58 0.83 6.34 -1.29
N GLY A 59 0.72 6.32 0.04
CA GLY A 59 -0.37 5.67 0.76
C GLY A 59 -0.31 4.13 0.84
N ASP A 60 0.73 3.52 0.28
CA ASP A 60 1.05 2.09 0.38
C ASP A 60 2.56 1.87 0.20
N CYS A 61 3.38 2.67 0.88
CA CYS A 61 4.83 2.70 0.69
C CYS A 61 5.52 1.67 1.59
N TRP A 62 5.44 0.40 1.22
CA TRP A 62 6.18 -0.68 1.89
C TRP A 62 7.22 -1.30 0.96
N ASN A 63 8.14 -2.09 1.50
CA ASN A 63 9.32 -2.60 0.79
C ASN A 63 9.00 -3.38 -0.50
N ASN A 64 7.83 -4.01 -0.61
CA ASN A 64 7.44 -4.75 -1.82
C ASN A 64 6.95 -3.84 -2.95
N ASN A 65 6.56 -2.61 -2.64
CA ASN A 65 6.19 -1.58 -3.63
C ASN A 65 7.41 -0.73 -4.04
N MET A 66 8.62 -1.26 -3.87
CA MET A 66 9.88 -0.59 -4.21
C MET A 66 10.73 -1.50 -5.09
N LEU A 67 11.06 -1.04 -6.30
CA LEU A 67 12.07 -1.67 -7.14
C LEU A 67 13.40 -0.95 -6.98
N PHE A 68 14.45 -1.72 -6.73
CA PHE A 68 15.80 -1.20 -6.60
C PHE A 68 16.63 -1.57 -7.83
N ARG A 69 17.32 -0.58 -8.40
CA ARG A 69 18.36 -0.80 -9.40
C ARG A 69 19.70 -0.88 -8.69
N TYR A 70 20.48 -1.92 -8.97
CA TYR A 70 21.76 -2.16 -8.32
C TYR A 70 22.93 -1.83 -9.26
N ASN A 71 24.05 -1.33 -8.70
CA ASN A 71 25.32 -1.20 -9.42
C ASN A 71 26.02 -2.57 -9.56
N LYS A 72 27.26 -2.57 -10.10
CA LYS A 72 28.02 -3.81 -10.30
C LYS A 72 28.53 -4.40 -8.98
N GLU A 73 28.65 -3.57 -7.96
CA GLU A 73 29.12 -3.87 -6.61
C GLU A 73 28.01 -4.48 -5.74
N GLY A 74 26.76 -4.40 -6.19
CA GLY A 74 25.59 -4.93 -5.49
C GLY A 74 24.88 -3.92 -4.60
N ASP A 75 25.22 -2.64 -4.69
CA ASP A 75 24.58 -1.57 -3.92
C ASP A 75 23.36 -1.01 -4.67
N PRO A 76 22.25 -0.72 -3.97
CA PRO A 76 21.11 -0.03 -4.57
C PRO A 76 21.49 1.42 -4.90
N VAL A 77 21.29 1.81 -6.16
CA VAL A 77 21.63 3.15 -6.66
C VAL A 77 20.42 3.96 -7.09
N GLU A 78 19.30 3.30 -7.38
CA GLU A 78 18.02 3.96 -7.66
C GLU A 78 16.88 3.15 -7.08
N VAL A 79 15.80 3.85 -6.74
CA VAL A 79 14.54 3.28 -6.31
C VAL A 79 13.41 3.78 -7.21
N MET A 80 12.50 2.88 -7.57
CA MET A 80 11.24 3.20 -8.24
C MET A 80 10.09 2.71 -7.38
N LEU A 81 9.20 3.62 -7.01
CA LEU A 81 7.97 3.28 -6.29
C LEU A 81 6.94 2.70 -7.25
N LEU A 82 6.22 1.68 -6.82
CA LEU A 82 5.18 0.98 -7.56
C LEU A 82 3.83 1.06 -6.84
N ASP A 83 2.75 0.78 -7.56
CA ASP A 83 1.41 0.63 -7.00
C ASP A 83 0.89 1.89 -6.28
N LEU A 84 0.74 2.96 -7.06
CA LEU A 84 0.26 4.26 -6.59
C LEU A 84 -1.26 4.33 -6.45
N GLN A 85 -1.93 3.18 -6.30
CA GLN A 85 -3.38 3.06 -6.25
C GLN A 85 -4.00 3.73 -5.01
N LEU A 86 -3.20 3.88 -3.95
CA LEU A 86 -3.57 4.54 -2.71
C LEU A 86 -3.02 5.98 -2.60
N ASN A 87 -2.45 6.57 -3.66
CA ASN A 87 -1.88 7.91 -3.59
C ASN A 87 -2.89 8.94 -3.06
N ARG A 88 -2.48 9.94 -2.28
CA ARG A 88 -3.39 10.94 -1.69
C ARG A 88 -2.64 12.16 -1.19
N VAL A 89 -3.33 13.29 -1.10
CA VAL A 89 -2.79 14.43 -0.35
C VAL A 89 -2.98 14.17 1.14
N ALA A 90 -1.87 14.04 1.87
CA ALA A 90 -1.84 13.78 3.30
C ALA A 90 -0.53 14.29 3.91
N SER A 91 -0.38 14.08 5.22
CA SER A 91 0.87 14.36 5.93
C SER A 91 1.95 13.33 5.56
N PRO A 92 3.23 13.71 5.33
CA PRO A 92 4.31 12.75 5.07
C PRO A 92 4.48 11.75 6.21
N ALA A 93 4.09 12.13 7.42
CA ALA A 93 4.09 11.27 8.59
C ALA A 93 3.26 10.00 8.41
N THR A 94 2.20 10.01 7.59
CA THR A 94 1.37 8.81 7.39
C THR A 94 2.14 7.75 6.59
N ASP A 95 2.85 8.16 5.55
CA ASP A 95 3.69 7.26 4.74
C ASP A 95 4.93 6.81 5.52
N LEU A 96 5.56 7.70 6.28
CA LEU A 96 6.69 7.37 7.14
C LEU A 96 6.29 6.34 8.22
N ASN A 97 5.15 6.54 8.88
CA ASN A 97 4.62 5.55 9.81
C ASN A 97 4.30 4.24 9.08
N TYR A 98 3.63 4.29 7.93
CA TYR A 98 3.32 3.09 7.16
C TYR A 98 4.57 2.28 6.83
N PHE A 99 5.59 2.92 6.24
CA PHE A 99 6.85 2.27 5.87
C PHE A 99 7.59 1.69 7.08
N LEU A 100 7.83 2.51 8.12
CA LEU A 100 8.62 2.09 9.27
C LEU A 100 7.94 0.97 10.08
N TYR A 101 6.61 0.95 10.12
CA TYR A 101 5.86 -0.10 10.80
C TYR A 101 5.72 -1.39 9.98
N THR A 102 5.51 -1.27 8.67
CA THR A 102 5.29 -2.43 7.79
C THR A 102 6.58 -3.04 7.27
N SER A 103 7.69 -2.30 7.19
CA SER A 103 8.91 -2.72 6.47
C SER A 103 10.14 -2.94 7.35
N LEU A 104 10.17 -2.43 8.59
CA LEU A 104 11.30 -2.61 9.52
C LEU A 104 10.97 -3.55 10.69
N HIS A 105 12.01 -4.09 11.32
CA HIS A 105 11.87 -4.70 12.64
C HIS A 105 11.66 -3.61 13.70
N GLY A 106 10.88 -3.93 14.74
CA GLY A 106 10.59 -2.98 15.82
C GLY A 106 11.84 -2.42 16.50
N ARG A 107 12.85 -3.26 16.76
CA ARG A 107 14.15 -2.82 17.32
C ARG A 107 14.81 -1.76 16.44
N ASP A 108 14.90 -2.00 15.14
CA ASP A 108 15.57 -1.10 14.20
C ASP A 108 14.79 0.21 14.07
N ARG A 109 13.46 0.14 14.02
CA ARG A 109 12.58 1.32 14.04
C ARG A 109 12.79 2.14 15.31
N GLN A 110 12.66 1.54 16.49
CA GLN A 110 12.73 2.25 17.77
C GLN A 110 14.09 2.92 17.99
N ALA A 111 15.17 2.24 17.61
CA ALA A 111 16.52 2.77 17.76
C ALA A 111 16.82 3.93 16.79
N ASN A 112 16.20 3.96 15.60
CA ASN A 112 16.64 4.82 14.50
C ASN A 112 15.55 5.74 13.92
N TRP A 113 14.32 5.77 14.45
CA TRP A 113 13.22 6.55 13.84
C TRP A 113 13.55 8.03 13.67
N GLN A 114 14.27 8.64 14.62
CA GLN A 114 14.68 10.04 14.50
C GLN A 114 15.66 10.28 13.35
N ASP A 115 16.57 9.34 13.10
CA ASP A 115 17.54 9.41 12.03
C ASP A 115 16.85 9.21 10.67
N PHE A 116 15.89 8.29 10.58
CA PHE A 116 15.05 8.13 9.38
C PHE A 116 14.27 9.40 9.05
N LEU A 117 13.66 10.05 10.06
CA LEU A 117 12.96 11.32 9.85
C LEU A 117 13.90 12.46 9.46
N THR A 118 15.12 12.47 10.00
CA THR A 118 16.14 13.47 9.65
C THR A 118 16.57 13.28 8.20
N CYS A 119 16.85 12.05 7.78
CA CYS A 119 17.18 11.70 6.40
C CYS A 119 16.06 12.11 5.42
N TYR A 120 14.81 11.77 5.74
CA TYR A 120 13.66 12.21 4.94
C TYR A 120 13.57 13.73 4.86
N TYR A 121 13.68 14.42 6.00
CA TYR A 121 13.55 15.88 6.08
C TYR A 121 14.64 16.61 5.30
N ASP A 122 15.89 16.17 5.41
CA ASP A 122 17.02 16.76 4.69
C ASP A 122 16.89 16.53 3.18
N THR A 123 16.48 15.32 2.77
CA THR A 123 16.23 15.00 1.36
C THR A 123 15.07 15.84 0.80
N PHE A 124 13.95 15.92 1.52
CA PHE A 124 12.79 16.69 1.11
C PHE A 124 13.09 18.19 1.06
N ARG A 125 13.88 18.70 2.01
CA ARG A 125 14.39 20.07 1.98
C ARG A 125 15.22 20.34 0.72
N GLY A 126 16.13 19.44 0.36
CA GLY A 126 16.92 19.57 -0.86
C GLY A 126 16.04 19.66 -2.12
N VAL A 127 14.96 18.88 -2.19
CA VAL A 127 13.98 18.96 -3.30
C VAL A 127 13.25 20.30 -3.30
N MET A 128 12.83 20.80 -2.13
CA MET A 128 12.16 22.10 -2.00
C MET A 128 13.09 23.25 -2.41
N GLU A 129 14.35 23.21 -1.98
CA GLU A 129 15.37 24.19 -2.35
C GLU A 129 15.65 24.20 -3.86
N ALA A 130 15.75 23.01 -4.48
CA ALA A 130 15.90 22.88 -5.93
C ALA A 130 14.70 23.46 -6.71
N GLY A 131 13.50 23.36 -6.15
CA GLY A 131 12.29 23.99 -6.69
C GLY A 131 12.08 25.45 -6.26
N GLU A 132 13.08 26.11 -5.67
CA GLU A 132 13.02 27.49 -5.15
C GLU A 132 11.86 27.72 -4.16
N ARG A 133 11.54 26.70 -3.34
CA ARG A 133 10.50 26.74 -2.30
C ARG A 133 11.12 26.67 -0.91
N ASN A 134 10.44 27.31 0.04
CA ASN A 134 10.76 27.19 1.46
C ASN A 134 10.12 25.93 2.05
N MET A 135 10.79 25.35 3.05
CA MET A 135 10.22 24.27 3.84
C MET A 135 8.98 24.76 4.63
N PRO A 136 7.83 24.06 4.55
CA PRO A 136 6.61 24.48 5.23
C PRO A 136 6.57 24.08 6.72
N PHE A 137 7.49 23.21 7.16
CA PHE A 137 7.62 22.75 8.53
C PHE A 137 9.08 22.52 8.93
N THR A 138 9.35 22.52 10.22
CA THR A 138 10.65 22.18 10.81
C THR A 138 10.80 20.67 11.04
N LEU A 139 12.03 20.20 11.25
CA LEU A 139 12.28 18.79 11.61
C LEU A 139 11.55 18.39 12.90
N GLU A 140 11.50 19.28 13.90
CA GLU A 140 10.79 19.00 15.15
C GLU A 140 9.27 18.90 14.96
N GLU A 141 8.72 19.72 14.07
CA GLU A 141 7.31 19.63 13.71
C GLU A 141 7.01 18.33 12.96
N LEU A 142 7.91 17.86 12.08
CA LEU A 142 7.78 16.55 11.45
C LEU A 142 7.86 15.41 12.48
N ARG A 143 8.76 15.50 13.46
CA ARG A 143 8.89 14.50 14.54
C ARG A 143 7.64 14.44 15.41
N GLN A 144 7.05 15.59 15.72
CA GLN A 144 5.80 15.64 16.45
C GLN A 144 4.64 15.09 15.62
N GLU A 145 4.52 15.52 14.37
CA GLU A 145 3.50 15.01 13.44
C GLU A 145 3.64 13.48 13.23
N TYR A 146 4.86 12.94 13.13
CA TYR A 146 5.11 11.50 13.09
C TYR A 146 4.53 10.79 14.31
N LYS A 147 4.71 11.34 15.52
CA LYS A 147 4.14 10.78 16.75
C LYS A 147 2.62 10.89 16.80
N ASP A 148 2.10 12.05 16.40
CA ASP A 148 0.65 12.30 16.38
C ASP A 148 -0.07 11.40 15.38
N LYS A 149 0.63 10.98 14.32
CA LYS A 149 0.13 10.10 13.25
C LYS A 149 0.42 8.61 13.43
N MET A 150 1.00 8.21 14.56
CA MET A 150 1.57 6.88 14.77
C MET A 150 0.54 5.75 14.81
N GLU A 151 -0.67 6.02 15.28
CA GLU A 151 -1.76 5.03 15.28
C GLU A 151 -2.06 4.53 13.86
N TYR A 152 -1.83 5.36 12.83
CA TYR A 152 -1.93 4.93 11.43
C TYR A 152 -0.97 3.78 11.11
N GLY A 153 0.30 3.90 11.54
CA GLY A 153 1.32 2.88 11.31
C GLY A 153 1.01 1.59 12.06
N LEU A 154 0.54 1.71 13.31
CA LEU A 154 0.14 0.58 14.15
C LEU A 154 -1.03 -0.20 13.54
N ILE A 155 -2.12 0.50 13.16
CA ILE A 155 -3.29 -0.13 12.52
C ILE A 155 -2.86 -0.79 11.20
N SER A 156 -2.09 -0.08 10.39
CA SER A 156 -1.60 -0.61 9.10
C SER A 156 -0.75 -1.86 9.26
N ALA A 157 0.16 -1.90 10.24
CA ALA A 157 0.99 -3.07 10.48
C ALA A 157 0.20 -4.24 11.08
N ALA A 158 -0.71 -3.99 12.02
CA ALA A 158 -1.58 -5.02 12.58
C ALA A 158 -2.42 -5.72 11.49
N MET A 159 -2.83 -4.96 10.47
CA MET A 159 -3.56 -5.50 9.32
C MET A 159 -2.66 -6.19 8.29
N SER A 160 -1.55 -5.56 7.91
CA SER A 160 -0.73 -6.02 6.78
C SER A 160 0.18 -7.17 7.20
N VAL A 161 0.88 -7.09 8.34
CA VAL A 161 1.92 -8.08 8.73
C VAL A 161 1.45 -9.54 8.68
N PRO A 162 0.24 -9.90 9.15
CA PRO A 162 -0.30 -11.26 8.99
C PRO A 162 -0.43 -11.75 7.54
N ILE A 163 -0.85 -10.85 6.65
CA ILE A 163 -1.00 -11.14 5.22
C ILE A 163 0.40 -11.25 4.58
N LEU A 164 1.29 -10.33 4.91
CA LEU A 164 2.59 -10.17 4.28
C LEU A 164 3.59 -11.28 4.59
N LEU A 165 3.61 -11.75 5.84
CA LEU A 165 4.52 -12.81 6.26
C LEU A 165 3.90 -14.20 6.13
N GLY A 166 2.66 -14.30 5.67
CA GLY A 166 2.06 -15.55 5.24
C GLY A 166 2.65 -15.99 3.90
N GLU A 167 2.94 -17.28 3.72
CA GLU A 167 3.45 -17.78 2.43
C GLU A 167 2.44 -17.51 1.29
N SER A 168 2.94 -17.08 0.12
CA SER A 168 2.14 -16.63 -1.04
C SER A 168 1.24 -17.72 -1.64
N LYS A 169 1.68 -18.99 -1.59
CA LYS A 169 0.88 -20.16 -2.02
C LYS A 169 -0.43 -20.29 -1.21
N ASP A 170 -0.39 -19.81 0.02
CA ASP A 170 -1.49 -19.84 1.00
C ASP A 170 -2.16 -18.46 1.12
N ALA A 171 -1.87 -17.52 0.21
CA ALA A 171 -2.61 -16.28 0.10
C ALA A 171 -4.03 -16.58 -0.40
N PRO A 172 -5.07 -16.02 0.25
CA PRO A 172 -6.43 -16.16 -0.22
C PRO A 172 -6.55 -15.68 -1.66
N ASP A 173 -7.20 -16.46 -2.53
CA ASP A 173 -7.53 -16.00 -3.89
C ASP A 173 -8.68 -15.00 -3.80
N MET A 174 -8.33 -13.75 -3.56
CA MET A 174 -9.28 -12.64 -3.41
C MET A 174 -10.18 -12.47 -4.64
N MET A 175 -9.75 -12.93 -5.83
CA MET A 175 -10.50 -12.76 -7.08
C MET A 175 -11.61 -13.81 -7.26
N ASN A 176 -11.52 -14.97 -6.60
CA ASN A 176 -12.47 -16.08 -6.73
C ASN A 176 -13.33 -16.36 -5.49
N MET A 177 -13.31 -15.50 -4.46
CA MET A 177 -14.08 -15.75 -3.24
C MET A 177 -15.59 -15.56 -3.44
N LYS A 178 -16.38 -16.16 -2.54
CA LYS A 178 -17.84 -15.96 -2.41
C LYS A 178 -18.13 -15.37 -1.03
N GLU A 179 -19.19 -14.55 -0.89
CA GLU A 179 -19.57 -13.93 0.39
C GLU A 179 -19.80 -14.94 1.52
N GLU A 180 -20.34 -16.11 1.17
CA GLU A 180 -20.59 -17.23 2.09
C GLU A 180 -19.31 -17.78 2.74
N ASN A 181 -18.14 -17.54 2.13
CA ASN A 181 -16.86 -18.10 2.57
C ASN A 181 -15.97 -17.07 3.32
N ILE A 182 -16.44 -15.83 3.52
CA ILE A 182 -15.63 -14.77 4.18
C ILE A 182 -15.31 -15.14 5.63
N ALA A 183 -16.28 -15.70 6.35
CA ALA A 183 -16.08 -16.15 7.73
C ALA A 183 -15.06 -17.28 7.81
N GLU A 184 -15.21 -18.31 6.95
CA GLU A 184 -14.28 -19.44 6.87
C GLU A 184 -12.85 -19.00 6.52
N LEU A 185 -12.69 -18.01 5.64
CA LEU A 185 -11.39 -17.44 5.29
C LEU A 185 -10.77 -16.62 6.43
N SER A 186 -11.60 -15.86 7.16
CA SER A 186 -11.14 -15.15 8.35
C SER A 186 -10.63 -16.13 9.41
N GLU A 187 -11.34 -17.24 9.62
CA GLU A 187 -10.92 -18.32 10.52
C GLU A 187 -9.64 -19.01 10.04
N ALA A 188 -9.53 -19.34 8.75
CA ALA A 188 -8.33 -19.95 8.19
C ALA A 188 -7.10 -19.03 8.28
N LEU A 189 -7.28 -17.73 8.05
CA LEU A 189 -6.22 -16.73 8.18
C LEU A 189 -5.82 -16.53 9.66
N GLN A 190 -6.79 -16.63 10.58
CA GLN A 190 -6.56 -16.61 12.02
C GLN A 190 -5.72 -17.82 12.46
N GLU A 191 -6.11 -19.04 12.09
CA GLU A 191 -5.37 -20.26 12.43
C GLU A 191 -3.94 -20.22 11.88
N LYS A 192 -3.76 -19.74 10.65
CA LYS A 192 -2.45 -19.54 10.02
C LYS A 192 -1.60 -18.52 10.78
N THR A 193 -2.17 -17.37 11.13
CA THR A 193 -1.47 -16.33 11.88
C THR A 193 -1.03 -16.85 13.24
N GLN A 194 -1.89 -17.60 13.93
CA GLN A 194 -1.56 -18.27 15.17
C GLN A 194 -0.39 -19.25 15.01
N ASN A 195 -0.44 -20.11 13.98
CA ASN A 195 0.64 -21.04 13.69
C ASN A 195 1.98 -20.32 13.44
N LEU A 196 1.97 -19.22 12.67
CA LEU A 196 3.18 -18.42 12.39
C LEU A 196 3.75 -17.78 13.65
N VAL A 197 2.90 -17.26 14.54
CA VAL A 197 3.34 -16.68 15.81
C VAL A 197 3.93 -17.71 16.76
N GLU A 198 3.41 -18.93 16.75
CA GLU A 198 3.91 -20.02 17.59
C GLU A 198 5.21 -20.62 17.04
N ASN A 199 5.31 -20.76 15.71
CA ASN A 199 6.36 -21.57 15.08
C ASN A 199 7.42 -20.77 14.29
N ASN A 200 7.21 -19.47 14.05
CA ASN A 200 8.15 -18.62 13.33
C ASN A 200 8.66 -17.48 14.25
N PRO A 201 9.87 -17.61 14.83
CA PRO A 201 10.42 -16.60 15.73
C PRO A 201 10.58 -15.21 15.11
N LEU A 202 10.84 -15.13 13.79
CA LEU A 202 10.95 -13.85 13.08
C LEU A 202 9.59 -13.18 12.94
N PHE A 203 8.57 -13.95 12.56
CA PHE A 203 7.18 -13.47 12.53
C PHE A 203 6.76 -12.99 13.91
N ARG A 204 6.95 -13.83 14.94
CA ARG A 204 6.56 -13.54 16.33
C ARG A 204 7.18 -12.25 16.83
N SER A 205 8.49 -12.07 16.66
CA SER A 205 9.18 -10.87 17.12
C SER A 205 8.69 -9.60 16.41
N ARG A 206 8.41 -9.67 15.10
CA ARG A 206 7.95 -8.51 14.33
C ARG A 206 6.48 -8.17 14.63
N PHE A 207 5.66 -9.20 14.81
CA PHE A 207 4.24 -9.05 15.14
C PHE A 207 4.06 -8.48 16.56
N LEU A 208 4.77 -9.03 17.55
CA LEU A 208 4.64 -8.59 18.96
C LEU A 208 5.16 -7.17 19.21
N ALA A 209 6.22 -6.75 18.51
CA ALA A 209 6.76 -5.39 18.64
C ALA A 209 5.76 -4.29 18.26
N ILE A 210 4.75 -4.59 17.43
CA ILE A 210 3.65 -3.68 17.11
C ILE A 210 2.84 -3.39 18.37
N PHE A 211 2.55 -4.44 19.16
CA PHE A 211 1.70 -4.34 20.34
C PHE A 211 2.44 -3.83 21.55
N ASP A 212 3.74 -4.13 21.69
CA ASP A 212 4.58 -3.53 22.74
C ASP A 212 4.51 -1.99 22.69
N GLU A 213 4.61 -1.41 21.49
CA GLU A 213 4.54 0.05 21.29
C GLU A 213 3.13 0.62 21.48
N LEU A 214 2.11 -0.18 21.16
CA LEU A 214 0.72 0.20 21.36
C LEU A 214 0.35 0.29 22.86
N ILE A 215 0.94 -0.59 23.68
CA ILE A 215 0.79 -0.58 25.15
C ILE A 215 1.37 0.70 25.77
N GLU A 216 2.50 1.17 25.25
CA GLU A 216 3.14 2.39 25.74
C GLU A 216 2.29 3.66 25.51
N GLN A 217 1.34 3.64 24.56
CA GLN A 217 0.65 4.84 24.08
C GLN A 217 -0.85 4.89 24.32
N ALA A 218 -1.51 3.74 24.51
CA ALA A 218 -2.94 3.62 24.80
C ALA A 218 -3.42 4.41 26.04
N THR A 219 -2.49 4.97 26.83
CA THR A 219 -2.77 5.83 27.99
C THR A 219 -3.24 7.26 27.63
N THR A 220 -3.33 7.67 26.35
CA THR A 220 -3.25 9.12 26.04
C THR A 220 -4.43 9.88 25.38
N ARG A 221 -5.44 9.34 24.64
CA ARG A 221 -6.69 10.09 24.25
C ARG A 221 -7.66 9.32 23.32
N SER A 222 -8.85 9.87 23.06
CA SER A 222 -9.98 9.31 22.26
C SER A 222 -10.84 10.43 21.64
N LEU A 223 -11.24 10.37 20.35
CA LEU A 223 -12.34 11.16 19.72
C LEU A 223 -12.84 10.50 18.40
N ASN A 224 -14.05 10.88 17.91
CA ASN A 224 -14.85 10.29 16.80
C ASN A 224 -15.09 11.27 15.60
N CYS A 225 -15.48 10.77 14.41
CA CYS A 225 -16.07 11.54 13.28
C CYS A 225 -16.93 10.65 12.31
N PRO A 226 -17.77 11.19 11.38
CA PRO A 226 -18.65 10.43 10.47
C PRO A 226 -18.41 10.56 8.93
N GLU A 227 -19.10 9.70 8.16
CA GLU A 227 -18.87 9.25 6.75
C GLU A 227 -19.69 9.92 5.58
N ALA A 228 -19.26 9.69 4.30
CA ALA A 228 -20.03 9.94 3.04
C ALA A 228 -19.79 8.90 1.87
N ALA A 229 -20.40 9.11 0.67
CA ALA A 229 -20.98 8.11 -0.29
C ALA A 229 -20.29 7.85 -1.69
N GLN A 230 -20.98 7.10 -2.61
CA GLN A 230 -20.49 6.21 -3.72
C GLN A 230 -20.69 6.65 -5.21
N LEU A 231 -20.01 5.96 -6.18
CA LEU A 231 -20.06 6.12 -7.67
C LEU A 231 -19.80 4.80 -8.51
N VAL A 232 -19.97 4.83 -9.85
CA VAL A 232 -20.29 3.73 -10.85
C VAL A 232 -19.10 3.12 -11.68
N ARG A 233 -19.25 1.84 -12.15
CA ARG A 233 -18.29 0.86 -12.77
C ARG A 233 -18.18 0.78 -14.33
N PRO A 234 -16.99 0.48 -14.92
CA PRO A 234 -16.78 0.01 -16.31
C PRO A 234 -16.26 -1.45 -16.44
N GLN A 235 -16.31 -2.03 -17.66
CA GLN A 235 -15.97 -3.44 -17.99
C GLN A 235 -14.68 -3.57 -18.84
N ASN A 236 -14.00 -4.73 -18.77
CA ASN A 236 -12.69 -4.99 -19.39
C ASN A 236 -12.62 -6.19 -20.37
N ASN A 237 -11.85 -5.98 -21.46
CA ASN A 237 -11.07 -6.93 -22.28
C ASN A 237 -9.89 -6.18 -22.95
N ILE A 238 -8.65 -6.71 -22.94
CA ILE A 238 -7.52 -6.15 -23.74
C ILE A 238 -7.77 -6.44 -25.21
N THR A 239 -7.58 -5.46 -26.08
CA THR A 239 -7.77 -5.59 -27.54
C THR A 239 -6.52 -5.11 -28.27
N GLU A 240 -6.34 -5.54 -29.52
CA GLU A 240 -5.25 -5.06 -30.37
C GLU A 240 -5.25 -3.52 -30.52
N THR A 241 -6.43 -2.90 -30.46
CA THR A 241 -6.59 -1.44 -30.47
C THR A 241 -5.88 -0.79 -29.29
N HIS A 242 -6.02 -1.37 -28.08
CA HIS A 242 -5.31 -0.88 -26.89
C HIS A 242 -3.80 -1.00 -27.05
N VAL A 243 -3.31 -2.12 -27.60
CA VAL A 243 -1.88 -2.38 -27.83
C VAL A 243 -1.30 -1.42 -28.87
N LYS A 244 -2.03 -1.17 -29.96
CA LYS A 244 -1.64 -0.18 -30.99
C LYS A 244 -1.57 1.23 -30.42
N ALA A 245 -2.53 1.62 -29.58
CA ALA A 245 -2.54 2.92 -28.93
C ALA A 245 -1.32 3.11 -28.00
N ALA A 246 -1.02 2.11 -27.16
CA ALA A 246 0.15 2.13 -26.29
C ALA A 246 1.47 2.18 -27.09
N LEU A 247 1.60 1.36 -28.14
CA LEU A 247 2.78 1.36 -29.00
C LEU A 247 2.99 2.70 -29.71
N THR A 248 1.91 3.33 -30.18
CA THR A 248 1.98 4.64 -30.84
C THR A 248 2.39 5.74 -29.85
N ALA A 249 1.88 5.68 -28.61
CA ALA A 249 2.22 6.64 -27.57
C ALA A 249 3.70 6.53 -27.13
N ASP A 250 4.23 5.31 -27.04
CA ASP A 250 5.63 5.05 -26.64
C ASP A 250 6.63 5.28 -27.79
N LYS A 251 6.37 4.71 -28.98
CA LYS A 251 7.34 4.67 -30.09
C LYS A 251 7.04 5.61 -31.26
N GLY A 252 5.93 6.34 -31.20
CA GLY A 252 5.48 7.23 -32.26
C GLY A 252 4.67 6.52 -33.37
N SER A 253 4.05 7.32 -34.24
CA SER A 253 3.14 6.86 -35.30
C SER A 253 3.81 6.02 -36.40
N GLU A 254 5.14 6.05 -36.50
CA GLU A 254 5.90 5.24 -37.45
C GLU A 254 6.07 3.78 -37.00
N ALA A 255 5.83 3.49 -35.72
CA ALA A 255 5.91 2.13 -35.20
C ALA A 255 4.71 1.29 -35.66
N LYS A 256 4.99 0.21 -36.40
CA LYS A 256 3.97 -0.71 -36.92
C LYS A 256 3.96 -2.00 -36.13
N LEU A 257 2.85 -2.27 -35.45
CA LEU A 257 2.63 -3.54 -34.74
C LEU A 257 2.74 -4.73 -35.71
N ILE A 258 3.54 -5.73 -35.35
CA ILE A 258 3.70 -6.99 -36.08
C ILE A 258 2.91 -8.11 -35.38
N SER A 259 3.12 -8.27 -34.07
CA SER A 259 2.43 -9.27 -33.26
C SER A 259 2.45 -8.88 -31.80
N TRP A 260 1.53 -9.42 -31.02
CA TRP A 260 1.51 -9.26 -29.57
C TRP A 260 0.97 -10.51 -28.87
N SER A 261 1.36 -10.69 -27.61
CA SER A 261 0.87 -11.75 -26.74
C SER A 261 0.79 -11.28 -25.30
N ILE A 262 -0.14 -11.84 -24.54
CA ILE A 262 -0.22 -11.67 -23.09
C ILE A 262 0.70 -12.72 -22.45
N GLU A 263 1.52 -12.28 -21.52
CA GLU A 263 2.41 -13.13 -20.72
C GLU A 263 2.04 -12.96 -19.25
N ASP A 264 1.85 -14.08 -18.54
CA ASP A 264 1.58 -14.07 -17.11
C ASP A 264 2.80 -13.52 -16.37
N PHE A 265 2.58 -12.42 -15.65
CA PHE A 265 3.65 -11.61 -15.06
C PHE A 265 3.72 -11.73 -13.54
N THR A 266 2.69 -12.28 -12.90
CA THR A 266 2.51 -12.24 -11.44
C THR A 266 2.12 -13.59 -10.87
N ASN A 267 2.65 -13.94 -9.70
CA ASN A 267 2.24 -15.13 -8.95
C ASN A 267 0.94 -14.87 -8.17
N LYS A 268 0.31 -15.93 -7.67
CA LYS A 268 -0.84 -15.83 -6.77
C LYS A 268 -0.45 -15.01 -5.53
N GLY A 269 -1.17 -13.92 -5.26
CA GLY A 269 -0.93 -13.01 -4.13
C GLY A 269 -0.24 -11.69 -4.51
N ASP A 270 0.29 -11.54 -5.73
CA ASP A 270 1.10 -10.37 -6.09
C ASP A 270 0.28 -9.10 -6.41
N ASN A 271 -1.06 -9.15 -6.52
CA ASN A 271 -1.90 -7.96 -6.72
C ASN A 271 -3.34 -8.19 -6.24
N TYR A 272 -3.72 -7.63 -5.09
CA TYR A 272 -4.99 -7.93 -4.43
C TYR A 272 -6.21 -7.20 -5.02
N ALA A 273 -6.02 -6.03 -5.65
CA ALA A 273 -7.11 -5.16 -6.14
C ALA A 273 -7.26 -5.11 -7.67
N THR A 274 -6.22 -5.51 -8.42
CA THR A 274 -6.18 -5.43 -9.89
C THR A 274 -5.44 -6.63 -10.48
N ILE A 275 -5.71 -6.95 -11.74
CA ILE A 275 -4.90 -7.92 -12.49
C ILE A 275 -3.74 -7.15 -13.13
N VAL A 276 -2.51 -7.58 -12.90
CA VAL A 276 -1.32 -7.06 -13.60
C VAL A 276 -0.79 -8.15 -14.52
N THR A 277 -0.56 -7.83 -15.79
CA THR A 277 -0.06 -8.76 -16.81
C THR A 277 0.94 -8.06 -17.71
N SER A 278 1.79 -8.83 -18.41
CA SER A 278 2.72 -8.30 -19.41
C SER A 278 2.12 -8.48 -20.80
N VAL A 279 2.25 -7.48 -21.66
CA VAL A 279 1.96 -7.59 -23.09
C VAL A 279 3.26 -7.43 -23.85
N SER A 280 3.76 -8.53 -24.39
CA SER A 280 4.90 -8.55 -25.29
C SER A 280 4.47 -8.09 -26.68
N VAL A 281 5.22 -7.15 -27.23
CA VAL A 281 4.91 -6.51 -28.52
C VAL A 281 6.12 -6.57 -29.44
N LYS A 282 5.93 -7.11 -30.64
CA LYS A 282 6.88 -7.00 -31.75
C LYS A 282 6.39 -5.95 -32.73
N TYR A 283 7.27 -5.05 -33.14
CA TYR A 283 6.93 -3.95 -34.04
C TYR A 283 8.08 -3.66 -35.02
N SER A 284 7.76 -2.99 -36.13
CA SER A 284 8.73 -2.44 -37.07
C SER A 284 8.81 -0.93 -36.89
N LEU A 285 10.01 -0.39 -36.74
CA LEU A 285 10.29 1.04 -36.67
C LEU A 285 11.47 1.35 -37.60
N LEU A 286 11.30 2.30 -38.52
CA LEU A 286 12.31 2.66 -39.53
C LEU A 286 12.85 1.44 -40.29
N GLY A 287 11.98 0.47 -40.58
CA GLY A 287 12.34 -0.76 -41.32
C GLY A 287 13.07 -1.82 -40.50
N LYS A 288 13.32 -1.60 -39.20
CA LYS A 288 13.94 -2.58 -38.30
C LYS A 288 12.90 -3.20 -37.37
N GLN A 289 12.95 -4.51 -37.23
CA GLN A 289 12.13 -5.21 -36.23
C GLN A 289 12.71 -5.01 -34.83
N GLN A 290 11.84 -4.72 -33.88
CA GLN A 290 12.15 -4.52 -32.47
C GLN A 290 11.07 -5.18 -31.60
N SER A 291 11.39 -5.32 -30.32
CA SER A 291 10.46 -5.83 -29.31
C SER A 291 10.44 -4.91 -28.09
N SER A 292 9.29 -4.81 -27.45
CA SER A 292 9.11 -4.17 -26.15
C SER A 292 8.03 -4.91 -25.37
N SER A 293 8.02 -4.71 -24.05
CA SER A 293 7.01 -5.26 -23.15
C SER A 293 6.30 -4.12 -22.45
N TYR A 294 4.98 -4.18 -22.38
CA TYR A 294 4.17 -3.25 -21.60
C TYR A 294 3.58 -3.97 -20.40
N VAL A 295 3.70 -3.38 -19.21
CA VAL A 295 2.96 -3.84 -18.04
C VAL A 295 1.56 -3.24 -18.10
N VAL A 296 0.54 -4.09 -18.06
CA VAL A 296 -0.86 -3.71 -18.16
C VAL A 296 -1.58 -4.05 -16.87
N LYS A 297 -2.21 -3.03 -16.27
CA LYS A 297 -3.07 -3.18 -15.10
C LYS A 297 -4.54 -3.16 -15.55
N LEU A 298 -5.33 -4.11 -15.08
CA LEU A 298 -6.72 -4.31 -15.43
C LEU A 298 -7.59 -4.38 -14.18
N LEU A 299 -8.79 -3.80 -14.25
CA LEU A 299 -9.87 -4.11 -13.33
C LEU A 299 -10.30 -5.59 -13.47
N PRO A 300 -10.31 -6.36 -12.36
CA PRO A 300 -10.82 -7.72 -12.34
C PRO A 300 -12.32 -7.75 -12.61
N LYS A 301 -12.81 -8.86 -13.16
CA LYS A 301 -14.25 -9.16 -13.16
C LYS A 301 -14.62 -9.69 -11.78
N TRP A 302 -15.02 -8.78 -10.90
CA TRP A 302 -15.46 -9.15 -9.56
C TRP A 302 -16.80 -9.88 -9.59
N SER A 303 -16.88 -11.02 -8.91
CA SER A 303 -18.11 -11.78 -8.64
C SER A 303 -18.94 -11.24 -7.46
N PHE A 304 -18.40 -10.27 -6.70
CA PHE A 304 -18.95 -9.77 -5.43
C PHE A 304 -19.97 -8.63 -5.55
N SER A 305 -20.55 -8.31 -4.38
CA SER A 305 -21.40 -7.16 -4.10
C SER A 305 -20.84 -5.82 -4.58
N ASP A 306 -21.72 -4.83 -4.56
CA ASP A 306 -21.50 -3.55 -5.20
C ASP A 306 -20.27 -2.79 -4.63
N ASP A 307 -19.83 -3.12 -3.41
CA ASP A 307 -18.78 -2.43 -2.68
C ASP A 307 -17.33 -2.80 -3.05
N ALA A 308 -17.00 -4.09 -3.24
CA ALA A 308 -15.62 -4.52 -3.53
C ALA A 308 -15.14 -4.03 -4.90
N ALA A 309 -16.00 -4.13 -5.92
CA ALA A 309 -15.65 -3.56 -7.21
C ALA A 309 -15.76 -2.02 -7.23
N LYS A 310 -16.50 -1.37 -6.32
CA LYS A 310 -16.43 0.09 -6.14
C LYS A 310 -15.05 0.50 -5.62
N PHE A 311 -14.54 -0.19 -4.60
CA PHE A 311 -13.20 0.05 -4.08
C PHE A 311 -12.13 -0.17 -5.16
N SER A 312 -12.16 -1.32 -5.82
CA SER A 312 -11.19 -1.67 -6.88
C SER A 312 -11.23 -0.70 -8.05
N LEU A 313 -12.43 -0.23 -8.42
CA LEU A 313 -12.57 0.83 -9.40
C LEU A 313 -11.97 2.15 -8.95
N ALA A 314 -12.21 2.54 -7.70
CA ALA A 314 -11.72 3.79 -7.15
C ALA A 314 -10.19 3.82 -7.15
N VAL A 315 -9.54 2.76 -6.65
CA VAL A 315 -8.07 2.66 -6.61
C VAL A 315 -7.47 2.59 -8.02
N PHE A 316 -8.09 1.88 -8.95
CA PHE A 316 -7.66 1.82 -10.35
C PHE A 316 -7.76 3.18 -11.06
N LYS A 317 -8.88 3.90 -10.89
CA LYS A 317 -9.04 5.24 -11.46
C LYS A 317 -7.99 6.19 -10.91
N LYS A 318 -7.78 6.15 -9.59
CA LYS A 318 -6.82 7.00 -8.90
C LYS A 318 -5.38 6.79 -9.38
N GLU A 319 -4.99 5.54 -9.57
CA GLU A 319 -3.68 5.21 -10.13
C GLU A 319 -3.56 5.67 -11.59
N SER A 320 -4.60 5.44 -12.40
CA SER A 320 -4.62 5.90 -13.79
C SER A 320 -4.54 7.43 -13.89
N GLU A 321 -5.22 8.17 -13.01
CA GLU A 321 -5.18 9.64 -12.94
C GLU A 321 -3.77 10.10 -12.56
N PHE A 322 -3.13 9.43 -11.59
CA PHE A 322 -1.75 9.75 -11.23
C PHE A 322 -0.81 9.69 -12.43
N PHE A 323 -0.81 8.59 -13.19
CA PHE A 323 0.10 8.44 -14.33
C PHE A 323 -0.24 9.33 -15.52
N LYS A 324 -1.52 9.65 -15.75
CA LYS A 324 -1.96 10.44 -16.91
C LYS A 324 -1.90 11.94 -16.68
N GLU A 325 -2.12 12.38 -15.45
CA GLU A 325 -2.34 13.80 -15.15
C GLU A 325 -1.28 14.33 -14.17
N ILE A 326 -0.98 13.60 -13.10
CA ILE A 326 -0.07 14.09 -12.04
C ILE A 326 1.39 13.93 -12.43
N LEU A 327 1.80 12.72 -12.84
CA LEU A 327 3.20 12.41 -13.15
C LEU A 327 3.78 13.28 -14.28
N PRO A 328 3.07 13.58 -15.38
CA PRO A 328 3.59 14.49 -16.40
C PRO A 328 3.84 15.91 -15.86
N VAL A 329 2.98 16.41 -14.97
CA VAL A 329 3.15 17.71 -14.33
C VAL A 329 4.35 17.69 -13.38
N LEU A 330 4.50 16.63 -12.56
CA LEU A 330 5.66 16.47 -11.70
C LEU A 330 6.97 16.46 -12.50
N ASN A 331 7.02 15.72 -13.61
CA ASN A 331 8.20 15.69 -14.46
C ASN A 331 8.50 17.07 -15.06
N TYR A 332 7.48 17.81 -15.51
CA TYR A 332 7.66 19.16 -16.05
C TYR A 332 8.19 20.16 -15.02
N GLU A 333 7.74 20.10 -13.77
CA GLU A 333 8.19 21.02 -12.71
C GLU A 333 9.59 20.66 -12.15
N LEU A 334 10.05 19.43 -12.36
CA LEU A 334 11.32 18.91 -11.81
C LEU A 334 12.44 18.75 -12.86
N THR A 335 12.20 19.06 -14.14
CA THR A 335 13.19 18.96 -15.23
C THR A 335 13.41 20.29 -15.95
#